data_AF-A0A433WYG5-F1
#
_entry.id   AF-A0A433WYG5-F1
#
_cell.length_a   1.000
_cell.length_b   1.000
_cell.length_c   1.000
_cell.angle_alpha   90.00
_cell.angle_beta   90.00
_cell.angle_gamma   90.00
#
_symmetry.space_group_name_H-M   'P 1'
#
loop_
_entity.id
_entity.type
_entity.pdbx_description
1 polymer ?
#
loop_
_entity_poly.entity_id
_entity_poly.type
_entity_poly.pdbx_seq_one_letter_code
_entity_poly.pdbx_strand_id
1 'polypeptide(L)' 'MNNNSKLIQEIEEYVRRRGIAETTFGRLAASDSYFVARLRNGGSLLVRTEERVRQFMAKPIPERTPTEARP' A
#
# COMPACT_ATOMS: atom_id res chain seq x y z
N MET A 1 -9.78 14.23 -12.71
CA MET A 1 -9.15 13.71 -11.48
C MET A 1 -9.17 12.19 -11.52
N ASN A 2 -8.01 11.52 -11.54
CA ASN A 2 -7.95 10.06 -11.54
C ASN A 2 -7.98 9.55 -10.10
N ASN A 3 -9.05 8.84 -9.71
CA ASN A 3 -9.18 8.25 -8.37
C ASN A 3 -7.99 7.34 -7.99
N ASN A 4 -7.34 6.74 -8.98
CA ASN A 4 -6.13 5.95 -8.79
C ASN A 4 -4.96 6.76 -8.20
N SER A 5 -4.80 8.03 -8.58
CA SER A 5 -3.70 8.86 -8.09
C SER A 5 -3.80 9.13 -6.58
N LYS A 6 -5.02 9.33 -6.07
CA LYS A 6 -5.26 9.54 -4.65
C LYS A 6 -4.95 8.28 -3.84
N LEU A 7 -5.41 7.12 -4.33
CA LEU A 7 -5.15 5.84 -3.70
C LEU A 7 -3.65 5.49 -3.71
N ILE A 8 -2.93 5.79 -4.79
CA ILE A 8 -1.47 5.62 -4.86
C ILE A 8 -0.78 6.48 -3.79
N GLN A 9 -1.16 7.75 -3.64
CA GLN A 9 -0.59 8.62 -2.61
C GLN A 9 -0.87 8.10 -1.20
N GLU A 10 -2.09 7.65 -0.91
CA GLU A 10 -2.44 7.04 0.38
C GLU A 10 -1.61 5.79 0.66
N ILE A 11 -1.40 4.95 -0.36
CA ILE A 11 -0.53 3.78 -0.28
C ILE A 11 0.90 4.25 0.01
N GLU A 12 1.50 5.14 -0.79
CA GLU A 12 2.87 5.65 -0.59
C GLU A 12 3.08 6.19 0.83
N GLU A 13 2.14 6.96 1.35
CA GLU A 13 2.20 7.51 2.71
C GLU A 13 2.10 6.42 3.78
N TYR A 14 1.24 5.41 3.58
CA TYR A 14 1.14 4.24 4.44
C TYR A 14 2.44 3.42 4.42
N VAL A 15 3.00 3.17 3.24
CA VAL A 15 4.23 2.40 3.07
C VAL A 15 5.40 3.14 3.74
N ARG A 16 5.45 4.48 3.59
CA ARG A 16 6.44 5.36 4.24
C ARG A 16 6.30 5.35 5.77
N ARG A 17 5.09 5.50 6.31
CA ARG A 17 4.81 5.45 7.76
C ARG A 17 5.16 4.10 8.37
N ARG A 18 4.89 3.02 7.65
CA ARG A 18 5.21 1.64 8.06
C ARG A 18 6.67 1.26 7.78
N GLY A 19 7.38 2.05 6.97
CA GLY A 19 8.74 1.83 6.48
C GLY A 19 8.95 0.46 5.83
N ILE A 20 7.98 0.03 5.01
CA ILE A 20 8.13 -1.14 4.14
C ILE A 20 8.31 -0.67 2.68
N ALA A 21 8.53 -1.57 1.73
CA ALA A 21 8.53 -1.24 0.30
C ALA A 21 7.13 -1.43 -0.30
N GLU A 22 6.81 -0.73 -1.38
CA GLU A 22 5.52 -0.88 -2.11
C GLU A 22 5.32 -2.30 -2.63
N THR A 23 6.41 -2.97 -3.04
CA THR A 23 6.41 -4.38 -3.46
C THR A 23 6.06 -5.32 -2.31
N THR A 24 6.56 -5.02 -1.10
CA THR A 24 6.21 -5.73 0.14
C THR A 24 4.76 -5.47 0.53
N PHE A 25 4.30 -4.24 0.39
CA PHE A 25 2.89 -3.88 0.61
C PHE A 25 1.97 -4.65 -0.33
N GLY A 26 2.24 -4.63 -1.64
CA GLY A 26 1.44 -5.36 -2.64
C GLY A 26 1.40 -6.86 -2.36
N ARG A 27 2.52 -7.46 -1.96
CA ARG A 27 2.58 -8.87 -1.57
C ARG A 27 1.81 -9.18 -0.30
N LEU A 28 1.81 -8.29 0.70
CA LEU A 28 1.09 -8.50 1.97
C LEU A 28 -0.41 -8.20 1.88
N ALA A 29 -0.78 -7.17 1.12
CA ALA A 29 -2.15 -6.68 1.03
C ALA A 29 -2.94 -7.34 -0.11
N ALA A 30 -2.29 -7.54 -1.26
CA ALA A 30 -2.93 -8.05 -2.48
C ALA A 30 -2.38 -9.40 -2.94
N SER A 31 -1.36 -9.95 -2.26
CA SER A 31 -0.58 -11.10 -2.74
C SER A 31 0.08 -10.88 -4.12
N ASP A 32 0.20 -9.62 -4.54
CA ASP A 32 0.65 -9.22 -5.87
C ASP A 32 1.59 -8.01 -5.76
N SER A 33 2.86 -8.22 -6.07
CA SER A 33 3.90 -7.18 -5.99
C SER A 33 3.77 -6.11 -7.08
N TYR A 34 2.98 -6.34 -8.13
CA TYR A 34 2.72 -5.41 -9.24
C TYR A 34 1.44 -4.61 -9.03
N PHE A 35 0.78 -4.74 -7.88
CA PHE A 35 -0.47 -4.08 -7.55
C PHE A 35 -0.40 -2.55 -7.81
N VAL A 36 0.61 -1.87 -7.27
CA VAL A 36 0.76 -0.41 -7.41
C VAL A 36 1.04 0.00 -8.86
N ALA A 37 1.87 -0.76 -9.57
CA ALA A 37 2.16 -0.52 -10.99
C ALA A 37 0.89 -0.67 -11.85
N ARG A 38 0.06 -1.68 -11.56
CA ARG A 38 -1.22 -1.89 -12.26
C ARG A 38 -2.21 -0.78 -11.96
N LEU A 39 -2.28 -0.31 -10.70
CA LEU A 39 -3.07 0.85 -10.29
C LEU A 39 -2.66 2.13 -11.03
N ARG A 40 -1.35 2.36 -11.16
CA ARG A 40 -0.78 3.52 -11.86
C ARG A 40 -1.10 3.51 -13.35
N ASN A 41 -1.17 2.33 -13.96
CA ASN A 41 -1.59 2.17 -15.36
C ASN A 41 -3.11 2.28 -15.55
N GLY A 42 -3.90 2.50 -14.50
CA GLY A 42 -5.36 2.55 -14.59
C GLY A 42 -6.01 1.18 -14.79
N GLY A 43 -5.30 0.10 -14.44
CA GLY A 43 -5.82 -1.26 -14.54
C GLY A 43 -6.98 -1.49 -13.58
N SER A 44 -8.05 -2.12 -14.05
CA SER A 44 -9.18 -2.51 -13.22
C SER A 44 -8.75 -3.52 -12.16
N LEU A 45 -9.03 -3.19 -10.90
CA LEU A 45 -8.77 -4.05 -9.75
C LEU A 45 -10.03 -4.88 -9.48
N LEU A 46 -9.86 -6.12 -9.07
CA LEU A 46 -11.01 -6.85 -8.51
C LEU A 46 -11.39 -6.19 -7.18
N VAL A 47 -12.70 -6.05 -6.94
CA VAL A 47 -13.26 -5.52 -5.68
C VAL A 47 -12.67 -6.23 -4.46
N ARG A 48 -12.43 -7.55 -4.56
CA ARG A 48 -11.80 -8.35 -3.49
C ARG A 48 -10.36 -7.94 -3.18
N THR A 49 -9.62 -7.45 -4.16
CA THR A 49 -8.25 -6.95 -3.96
C THR A 49 -8.27 -5.58 -3.32
N GLU A 50 -9.16 -4.69 -3.77
CA GLU A 50 -9.36 -3.38 -3.15
C GLU A 50 -9.78 -3.52 -1.68
N GLU A 51 -10.72 -4.41 -1.38
CA GLU A 51 -11.18 -4.67 -0.01
C GLU A 51 -10.05 -5.15 0.89
N ARG A 52 -9.22 -6.10 0.42
CA ARG A 52 -8.04 -6.55 1.18
C ARG A 52 -7.03 -5.42 1.43
N VAL A 53 -6.81 -4.58 0.43
CA VAL A 53 -5.90 -3.43 0.54
C VAL A 53 -6.43 -2.40 1.52
N ARG A 54 -7.73 -2.06 1.46
CA ARG A 54 -8.39 -1.20 2.44
C ARG A 54 -8.36 -1.82 3.84
N GLN A 55 -8.64 -3.10 3.99
CA GLN A 55 -8.55 -3.80 5.29
C GLN A 55 -7.13 -3.78 5.83
N PHE A 56 -6.12 -3.91 4.97
CA PHE A 56 -4.73 -3.84 5.36
C PHE A 56 -4.34 -2.44 5.83
N MET A 57 -4.78 -1.40 5.13
CA MET A 57 -4.58 -0.01 5.54
C MET A 57 -5.37 0.38 6.79
N ALA A 58 -6.55 -0.22 6.99
CA ALA A 58 -7.37 -0.01 8.18
C ALA A 58 -6.80 -0.67 9.44
N LYS A 59 -5.86 -1.62 9.31
CA LYS A 59 -5.16 -2.15 10.47
C LYS A 59 -4.31 -1.05 11.08
N PRO A 60 -4.35 -0.87 12.42
CA PRO A 60 -3.50 0.09 13.08
C PRO A 60 -2.06 -0.22 12.69
N ILE A 61 -1.39 0.80 12.15
CA ILE A 61 0.05 0.73 11.92
C ILE A 61 0.61 0.52 13.33
N PRO A 62 1.19 -0.65 13.67
CA PRO A 62 1.84 -0.78 14.96
C PRO A 62 2.86 0.35 14.99
N GLU A 63 2.68 1.27 15.93
CA GLU A 63 3.53 2.43 16.09
C GLU A 63 4.95 1.90 16.05
N ARG A 64 5.66 2.19 14.95
CA ARG A 64 7.08 1.86 14.89
C ARG A 64 7.67 2.72 15.99
N THR A 65 7.93 2.10 17.14
CA THR A 65 8.94 2.63 18.04
C THR A 65 10.14 2.91 17.15
N PRO A 66 10.67 4.16 17.15
CA PRO A 66 11.81 4.52 16.34
C PRO A 66 13.05 3.82 16.93
N THR A 67 13.16 2.52 16.67
CA THR A 67 14.36 1.74 16.79
C THR A 67 14.81 1.48 15.37
N GLU A 68 16.06 1.84 15.11
CA GLU A 68 16.72 1.71 13.81
C GLU A 68 16.39 2.79 12.78
N ALA A 69 16.53 4.05 13.21
CA ALA A 69 17.47 4.90 12.48
C ALA A 69 18.82 4.15 12.45
N ARG A 70 19.28 3.80 11.26
CA ARG A 70 20.63 3.28 11.07
C ARG A 70 21.33 4.08 9.96
N PRO A 71 22.65 4.23 10.13
CA PRO A 71 23.44 5.45 9.88
C PRO A 71 23.70 5.77 8.42
#